data_AF-A0A819KSM9-F1
#
_entry.id   AF-A0A819KSM9-F1
#
_cell.length_a   1.000
_cell.length_b   1.000
_cell.length_c   1.000
_cell.angle_alpha   90.00
_cell.angle_beta   90.00
_cell.angle_gamma   90.00
#
_symmetry.space_group_name_H-M   'P 1'
#
loop_
_entity.id
_entity.type
_entity.pdbx_description
1 polymer ?
#
loop_
_entity_poly.entity_id
_entity_poly.type
_entity_poly.pdbx_seq_one_letter_code
_entity_poly.pdbx_strand_id
1 'polypeptide(L)'
;MPESKEWPGIVLTTLPSRINRSGILSSSCYRSTCPDDNVYNSYDHVEVLSYSRFFHLHSFLFPNLHHLDLQDPANDELWSHVFNLQKLRILTFYADKQYDHPENELQLLLNRMPNLHTLELCLDEDEIEYKPFFNLKHNSIRCLNFAHYTFNREECEILIHSQLGQKCEVLMLSIKHLDDILQLINQLRNLRSLKIRLLQDEDSLLISSENELNEWLTLHLPSICDFRIHNGIMNFSYTFYVWIR
;
A
#
# COMPACT_ATOMS: atom_id res chain seq x y z
N MET A 1 0.62 2.78 -48.69
CA MET A 1 0.61 3.22 -47.28
C MET A 1 -0.60 2.55 -46.64
N PRO A 2 -0.43 1.69 -45.62
CA PRO A 2 -1.58 1.03 -45.01
C PRO A 2 -2.27 2.01 -44.07
N GLU A 3 -3.59 2.12 -44.23
CA GLU A 3 -4.48 2.90 -43.37
C GLU A 3 -4.40 2.37 -41.92
N SER A 4 -4.09 3.27 -40.99
CA SER A 4 -4.15 2.99 -39.56
C SER A 4 -5.60 2.73 -39.17
N LYS A 5 -5.93 1.46 -38.89
CA LYS A 5 -7.17 1.10 -38.21
C LYS A 5 -7.12 1.68 -36.80
N GLU A 6 -7.86 2.75 -36.57
CA GLU A 6 -8.22 3.19 -35.23
C GLU A 6 -8.99 2.04 -34.55
N TRP A 7 -8.47 1.59 -33.41
CA TRP A 7 -9.17 0.64 -32.58
C TRP A 7 -10.43 1.30 -32.02
N PRO A 8 -11.58 0.60 -31.95
CA PRO A 8 -12.77 1.15 -31.32
C PRO A 8 -12.43 1.48 -29.85
N GLY A 9 -12.54 2.76 -29.49
CA GLY A 9 -12.38 3.22 -28.12
C GLY A 9 -13.28 2.42 -27.18
N ILE A 10 -12.70 1.85 -26.14
CA ILE A 10 -13.43 1.11 -25.11
C ILE A 10 -14.23 2.13 -24.31
N VAL A 11 -15.52 2.29 -24.64
CA VAL A 11 -16.45 3.14 -23.90
C VAL A 11 -16.72 2.50 -22.54
N LEU A 12 -16.18 3.09 -21.47
CA LEU A 12 -16.60 2.79 -20.10
C LEU A 12 -17.95 3.44 -19.85
N THR A 13 -19.00 2.65 -20.00
CA THR A 13 -20.30 3.00 -19.44
C THR A 13 -20.22 2.85 -17.93
N THR A 14 -20.19 3.96 -17.20
CA THR A 14 -20.51 3.97 -15.79
C THR A 14 -22.00 3.63 -15.67
N LEU A 15 -22.29 2.33 -15.60
CA LEU A 15 -23.61 1.87 -15.18
C LEU A 15 -23.92 2.48 -13.79
N PRO A 16 -25.19 2.74 -13.46
CA PRO A 16 -25.61 3.28 -12.16
C PRO A 16 -25.40 2.30 -10.97
N SER A 17 -24.50 1.34 -11.13
CA SER A 17 -23.95 0.52 -10.05
C SER A 17 -22.78 1.26 -9.42
N ARG A 18 -22.80 1.40 -8.08
CA ARG A 18 -21.72 1.90 -7.22
C ARG A 18 -20.40 1.18 -7.51
N ILE A 19 -19.60 1.71 -8.41
CA ILE A 19 -18.21 1.28 -8.58
C ILE A 19 -17.38 2.19 -7.68
N ASN A 20 -16.99 1.67 -6.52
CA ASN A 20 -16.16 2.39 -5.54
C ASN A 20 -14.67 2.46 -5.93
N ARG A 21 -14.29 2.02 -7.14
CA ARG A 21 -12.91 2.00 -7.64
C ARG A 21 -12.86 2.50 -9.07
N SER A 22 -12.26 3.66 -9.30
CA SER A 22 -11.94 4.12 -10.66
C SER A 22 -10.45 3.95 -10.92
N GLY A 23 -10.09 3.00 -11.79
CA GLY A 23 -8.85 3.10 -12.54
C GLY A 23 -9.11 4.05 -13.70
N ILE A 24 -8.38 5.17 -13.80
CA ILE A 24 -8.56 6.09 -14.92
C ILE A 24 -8.03 5.41 -16.19
N LEU A 25 -8.92 4.72 -16.89
CA LEU A 25 -8.67 4.25 -18.24
C LEU A 25 -9.08 5.35 -19.22
N SER A 26 -8.09 6.14 -19.68
CA SER A 26 -8.21 7.10 -20.79
C SER A 26 -9.19 8.27 -20.59
N SER A 27 -8.74 9.50 -20.85
CA SER A 27 -9.57 10.72 -20.80
C SER A 27 -10.75 10.71 -21.78
N SER A 28 -10.81 9.78 -22.73
CA SER A 28 -11.82 9.74 -23.81
C SER A 28 -13.15 9.08 -23.46
N CYS A 29 -13.34 8.53 -22.24
CA CYS A 29 -14.44 7.59 -21.99
C CYS A 29 -15.40 7.95 -20.83
N TYR A 30 -15.29 9.13 -20.21
CA TYR A 30 -16.13 9.47 -19.06
C TYR A 30 -17.04 10.68 -19.34
N ARG A 31 -18.33 10.52 -19.04
CA ARG A 31 -19.30 11.60 -18.97
C ARG A 31 -19.77 11.72 -17.52
N SER A 32 -19.73 12.92 -16.98
CA SER A 32 -20.35 13.24 -15.69
C SER A 32 -21.83 12.85 -15.72
N THR A 33 -22.33 12.27 -14.64
CA THR A 33 -23.77 12.00 -14.48
C THR A 33 -24.54 13.23 -14.02
N CYS A 34 -23.88 14.37 -13.77
CA CYS A 34 -24.52 15.61 -13.39
C CYS A 34 -25.02 16.39 -14.62
N PRO A 35 -26.32 16.68 -14.73
CA PRO A 35 -26.89 17.39 -15.87
C PRO A 35 -26.51 18.89 -15.94
N ASP A 36 -25.93 19.46 -14.88
CA ASP A 36 -25.61 20.89 -14.76
C ASP A 36 -24.09 21.21 -14.60
N ASP A 37 -23.20 20.26 -14.94
CA ASP A 37 -21.74 20.42 -14.81
C ASP A 37 -21.19 21.45 -15.83
N ASN A 38 -21.38 22.72 -15.50
CA ASN A 38 -20.74 23.82 -16.17
C ASN A 38 -19.40 24.09 -15.46
N VAL A 39 -18.30 23.89 -16.20
CA VAL A 39 -16.90 24.29 -15.95
C VAL A 39 -15.97 23.25 -15.32
N TYR A 40 -16.41 22.36 -14.42
CA TYR A 40 -15.55 21.28 -13.88
C TYR A 40 -16.31 19.95 -13.82
N ASN A 41 -15.69 18.89 -14.34
CA ASN A 41 -16.20 17.53 -14.23
C ASN A 41 -15.90 17.03 -12.80
N SER A 42 -16.88 17.11 -11.91
CA SER A 42 -16.75 16.66 -10.52
C SER A 42 -17.21 15.20 -10.39
N TYR A 43 -16.37 14.37 -9.79
CA TYR A 43 -16.65 12.95 -9.51
C TYR A 43 -16.75 12.74 -8.00
N ASP A 44 -17.90 13.07 -7.45
CA ASP A 44 -18.21 12.95 -6.02
C ASP A 44 -18.39 11.51 -5.54
N HIS A 45 -18.75 10.58 -6.42
CA HIS A 45 -18.84 9.16 -6.11
C HIS A 45 -17.49 8.44 -6.11
N VAL A 46 -16.42 9.09 -6.61
CA VAL A 46 -15.09 8.49 -6.66
C VAL A 46 -14.43 8.60 -5.29
N GLU A 47 -14.13 7.43 -4.76
CA GLU A 47 -13.61 7.21 -3.42
C GLU A 47 -12.14 6.74 -3.45
N VAL A 48 -11.78 6.01 -4.52
CA VAL A 48 -10.45 5.46 -4.78
C VAL A 48 -10.00 5.92 -6.17
N LEU A 49 -8.82 6.53 -6.23
CA LEU A 49 -8.20 7.00 -7.46
C LEU A 49 -6.85 6.32 -7.64
N SER A 50 -6.65 5.65 -8.77
CA SER A 50 -5.32 5.20 -9.18
C SER A 50 -4.76 6.13 -10.24
N TYR A 51 -3.61 6.75 -9.95
CA TYR A 51 -2.95 7.73 -10.80
C TYR A 51 -1.59 7.21 -11.29
N SER A 52 -1.31 7.47 -12.56
CA SER A 52 -0.02 7.28 -13.20
C SER A 52 0.29 8.51 -14.06
N ARG A 53 1.58 8.85 -14.19
CA ARG A 53 2.05 10.05 -14.92
C ARG A 53 1.63 10.10 -16.38
N PHE A 54 1.24 8.96 -16.96
CA PHE A 54 0.75 8.87 -18.33
C PHE A 54 -0.68 9.42 -18.50
N PHE A 55 -1.35 9.80 -17.40
CA PHE A 55 -2.68 10.39 -17.42
C PHE A 55 -2.63 11.89 -17.13
N HIS A 56 -2.96 12.68 -18.14
CA HIS A 56 -3.27 14.09 -17.96
C HIS A 56 -4.67 14.22 -17.35
N LEU A 57 -4.73 14.71 -16.12
CA LEU A 57 -6.00 15.04 -15.48
C LEU A 57 -6.46 16.39 -16.03
N HIS A 58 -7.47 16.38 -16.89
CA HIS A 58 -8.12 17.62 -17.30
C HIS A 58 -9.15 18.03 -16.25
N SER A 59 -8.88 19.07 -15.45
CA SER A 59 -9.90 19.81 -14.65
C SER A 59 -10.93 18.92 -13.93
N PHE A 60 -10.48 17.79 -13.37
CA PHE A 60 -11.33 16.86 -12.64
C PHE A 60 -11.27 17.14 -11.14
N LEU A 61 -12.42 17.04 -10.46
CA LEU A 61 -12.51 17.22 -9.01
C LEU A 61 -12.95 15.90 -8.36
N PHE A 62 -12.27 15.51 -7.27
CA PHE A 62 -12.56 14.28 -6.53
C PHE A 62 -12.83 14.59 -5.04
N PRO A 63 -13.98 15.22 -4.70
CA PRO A 63 -14.20 15.81 -3.37
C PRO A 63 -14.35 14.79 -2.23
N ASN A 64 -14.58 13.51 -2.55
CA ASN A 64 -14.75 12.41 -1.59
C ASN A 64 -13.63 11.36 -1.67
N LEU A 65 -12.51 11.72 -2.30
CA LEU A 65 -11.36 10.84 -2.38
C LEU A 65 -10.79 10.53 -0.99
N HIS A 66 -10.70 9.25 -0.67
CA HIS A 66 -10.14 8.79 0.59
C HIS A 66 -8.96 7.82 0.39
N HIS A 67 -8.84 7.23 -0.80
CA HIS A 67 -7.73 6.35 -1.16
C HIS A 67 -7.12 6.82 -2.48
N LEU A 68 -5.81 7.03 -2.47
CA LEU A 68 -5.03 7.32 -3.66
C LEU A 68 -3.97 6.23 -3.89
N ASP A 69 -3.91 5.67 -5.09
CA ASP A 69 -2.81 4.85 -5.56
C ASP A 69 -1.93 5.69 -6.49
N LEU A 70 -0.64 5.81 -6.17
CA LEU A 70 0.34 6.58 -6.94
C LEU A 70 1.38 5.63 -7.52
N GLN A 71 1.33 5.43 -8.84
CA GLN A 71 2.34 4.65 -9.55
C GLN A 71 3.63 5.44 -9.82
N ASP A 72 3.56 6.76 -9.71
CA ASP A 72 4.63 7.70 -10.01
C ASP A 72 4.59 8.83 -8.98
N PRO A 73 5.72 9.49 -8.70
CA PRO A 73 5.73 10.72 -7.93
C PRO A 73 4.83 11.73 -8.61
N ALA A 74 3.93 12.25 -7.80
CA ALA A 74 2.93 13.15 -8.26
C ALA A 74 3.58 14.46 -8.73
N ASN A 75 3.29 14.82 -9.97
CA ASN A 75 3.61 16.14 -10.48
C ASN A 75 2.72 17.20 -9.82
N ASP A 76 3.12 18.48 -9.92
CA ASP A 76 2.32 19.60 -9.44
C ASP A 76 0.93 19.66 -10.09
N GLU A 77 0.76 19.04 -11.26
CA GLU A 77 -0.52 18.89 -11.94
C GLU A 77 -1.49 17.99 -11.17
N LEU A 78 -1.07 16.84 -10.64
CA LEU A 78 -1.96 16.01 -9.81
C LEU A 78 -2.49 16.81 -8.62
N TRP A 79 -1.61 17.56 -7.96
CA TRP A 79 -1.95 18.31 -6.76
C TRP A 79 -2.85 19.51 -7.01
N SER A 80 -2.82 20.07 -8.21
CA SER A 80 -3.78 21.12 -8.59
C SER A 80 -5.20 20.58 -8.82
N HIS A 81 -5.36 19.28 -9.03
CA HIS A 81 -6.65 18.61 -9.29
C HIS A 81 -7.20 17.83 -8.09
N VAL A 82 -6.34 17.31 -7.21
CA VAL A 82 -6.79 16.63 -5.99
C VAL A 82 -7.07 17.65 -4.90
N PHE A 83 -8.26 18.25 -4.97
CA PHE A 83 -8.76 19.11 -3.90
C PHE A 83 -9.06 18.27 -2.66
N ASN A 84 -8.60 18.75 -1.50
CA ASN A 84 -8.92 18.19 -0.19
C ASN A 84 -8.19 16.88 0.19
N LEU A 85 -6.85 16.89 0.06
CA LEU A 85 -5.96 15.86 0.62
C LEU A 85 -6.15 15.60 2.13
N GLN A 86 -6.83 16.49 2.85
CA GLN A 86 -7.16 16.31 4.26
C GLN A 86 -8.16 15.17 4.50
N LYS A 87 -8.94 14.75 3.50
CA LYS A 87 -9.84 13.60 3.61
C LYS A 87 -9.15 12.27 3.32
N LEU A 88 -7.97 12.30 2.71
CA LEU A 88 -7.23 11.13 2.27
C LEU A 88 -6.77 10.32 3.48
N ARG A 89 -7.11 9.03 3.49
CA ARG A 89 -6.85 8.09 4.59
C ARG A 89 -5.88 6.99 4.20
N ILE A 90 -5.86 6.60 2.93
CA ILE A 90 -5.04 5.50 2.41
C ILE A 90 -4.23 6.01 1.23
N LEU A 91 -2.93 5.77 1.27
CA LEU A 91 -2.01 6.03 0.17
C LEU A 91 -1.30 4.73 -0.17
N THR A 92 -1.44 4.28 -1.41
CA THR A 92 -0.57 3.25 -1.99
C THR A 92 0.47 3.96 -2.84
N PHE A 93 1.74 3.71 -2.59
CA PHE A 93 2.85 4.27 -3.36
C PHE A 93 3.63 3.14 -4.00
N TYR A 94 3.71 3.16 -5.33
CA TYR A 94 4.57 2.26 -6.08
C TYR A 94 5.86 3.01 -6.38
N ALA A 95 6.98 2.56 -5.84
CA ALA A 95 8.26 3.14 -6.17
C ALA A 95 8.82 2.51 -7.44
N ASP A 96 9.33 3.34 -8.32
CA ASP A 96 10.04 2.96 -9.54
C ASP A 96 11.50 3.42 -9.41
N LYS A 97 12.45 2.56 -9.81
CA LYS A 97 13.89 2.83 -9.82
C LYS A 97 14.31 4.04 -10.66
N GLN A 98 13.44 4.51 -11.55
CA GLN A 98 13.69 5.69 -12.37
C GLN A 98 13.80 6.99 -11.57
N TYR A 99 13.39 6.98 -10.30
CA TYR A 99 13.40 8.16 -9.45
C TYR A 99 14.61 8.17 -8.53
N ASP A 100 15.38 9.24 -8.61
CA ASP A 100 16.43 9.53 -7.64
C ASP A 100 15.78 9.98 -6.33
N HIS A 101 15.88 9.16 -5.28
CA HIS A 101 15.37 9.44 -3.93
C HIS A 101 13.83 9.50 -3.77
N PRO A 102 13.09 8.43 -4.12
CA PRO A 102 11.63 8.38 -4.03
C PRO A 102 11.09 8.62 -2.60
N GLU A 103 11.90 8.38 -1.57
CA GLU A 103 11.56 8.65 -0.18
C GLU A 103 11.37 10.14 0.12
N ASN A 104 12.16 11.01 -0.52
CA ASN A 104 12.08 12.46 -0.28
C ASN A 104 10.78 13.02 -0.86
N GLU A 105 10.43 12.56 -2.07
CA GLU A 105 9.18 12.94 -2.72
C GLU A 105 8.00 12.43 -1.90
N LEU A 106 8.00 11.15 -1.52
CA LEU A 106 6.96 10.59 -0.67
C LEU A 106 6.83 11.37 0.65
N GLN A 107 7.93 11.77 1.29
CA GLN A 107 7.86 12.61 2.50
C GLN A 107 7.16 13.95 2.25
N LEU A 108 7.45 14.61 1.12
CA LEU A 108 6.75 15.84 0.73
C LEU A 108 5.25 15.59 0.51
N LEU A 109 4.89 14.44 -0.05
CA LEU A 109 3.48 14.05 -0.24
C LEU A 109 2.79 13.83 1.10
N LEU A 110 3.41 13.06 1.99
CA LEU A 110 2.91 12.78 3.32
C LEU A 110 2.64 14.08 4.09
N ASN A 111 3.53 15.07 4.00
CA ASN A 111 3.35 16.38 4.64
C ASN A 111 2.06 17.12 4.20
N ARG A 112 1.48 16.79 3.04
CA ARG A 112 0.23 17.37 2.53
C ARG A 112 -1.03 16.59 2.96
N MET A 113 -0.87 15.43 3.60
CA MET A 113 -1.95 14.51 3.96
C MET A 113 -2.00 14.28 5.47
N PRO A 114 -2.32 15.31 6.29
CA PRO A 114 -2.17 15.26 7.75
C PRO A 114 -3.04 14.20 8.45
N ASN A 115 -4.02 13.65 7.73
CA ASN A 115 -5.01 12.69 8.21
C ASN A 115 -4.80 11.27 7.66
N LEU A 116 -3.69 11.04 6.96
CA LEU A 116 -3.35 9.75 6.36
C LEU A 116 -3.14 8.70 7.45
N HIS A 117 -3.89 7.61 7.38
CA HIS A 117 -3.89 6.55 8.39
C HIS A 117 -3.12 5.31 7.93
N THR A 118 -3.25 4.98 6.64
CA THR A 118 -2.64 3.81 6.03
C THR A 118 -1.67 4.24 4.94
N LEU A 119 -0.46 3.69 5.01
CA LEU A 119 0.53 3.79 3.94
C LEU A 119 0.86 2.37 3.48
N GLU A 120 0.64 2.14 2.19
CA GLU A 120 1.05 0.94 1.49
C GLU A 120 2.21 1.26 0.55
N LEU A 121 3.31 0.54 0.72
CA LEU A 121 4.52 0.65 -0.07
C LEU A 121 4.64 -0.60 -0.92
N CYS A 122 4.50 -0.41 -2.23
CA CYS A 122 4.65 -1.45 -3.23
C CYS A 122 5.98 -1.21 -3.94
N LEU A 123 7.06 -1.83 -3.48
CA LEU A 123 8.36 -1.70 -4.14
C LEU A 123 8.79 -3.08 -4.64
N ASP A 124 9.43 -3.11 -5.79
CA ASP A 124 9.94 -4.33 -6.39
C ASP A 124 11.25 -4.76 -5.68
N GLU A 125 11.29 -5.98 -5.16
CA GLU A 125 12.44 -6.56 -4.42
C GLU A 125 13.75 -6.46 -5.20
N ASP A 126 13.68 -6.60 -6.52
CA ASP A 126 14.86 -6.63 -7.39
C ASP A 126 15.38 -5.24 -7.75
N GLU A 127 14.64 -4.17 -7.41
CA GLU A 127 14.88 -2.85 -8.01
C GLU A 127 15.26 -1.75 -7.01
N ILE A 128 14.87 -1.82 -5.73
CA ILE A 128 15.01 -0.68 -4.80
C ILE A 128 15.42 -1.13 -3.39
N GLU A 129 16.42 -0.47 -2.81
CA GLU A 129 16.73 -0.62 -1.37
C GLU A 129 15.65 0.07 -0.52
N TYR A 130 15.01 -0.66 0.41
CA TYR A 130 13.91 -0.14 1.23
C TYR A 130 14.36 0.77 2.40
N LYS A 131 15.64 0.72 2.77
CA LYS A 131 16.19 1.44 3.93
C LYS A 131 15.82 2.93 3.98
N PRO A 132 15.79 3.69 2.86
CA PRO A 132 15.40 5.09 2.89
C PRO A 132 13.96 5.34 3.35
N PHE A 133 13.02 4.44 3.06
CA PHE A 133 11.61 4.60 3.44
C PHE A 133 11.37 4.49 4.95
N PHE A 134 12.28 3.87 5.70
CA PHE A 134 12.18 3.82 7.16
C PHE A 134 12.47 5.16 7.84
N ASN A 135 13.06 6.11 7.11
CA ASN A 135 13.29 7.48 7.62
C ASN A 135 12.07 8.38 7.48
N LEU A 136 11.01 7.91 6.83
CA LEU A 136 9.77 8.66 6.68
C LEU A 136 9.15 8.98 8.05
N LYS A 137 8.52 10.14 8.11
CA LYS A 137 7.94 10.71 9.33
C LYS A 137 6.51 11.13 9.05
N HIS A 138 5.57 10.46 9.71
CA HIS A 138 4.18 10.89 9.68
C HIS A 138 3.46 10.55 10.99
N ASN A 139 2.74 11.52 11.54
CA ASN A 139 2.18 11.40 12.89
C ASN A 139 0.85 10.64 12.94
N SER A 140 0.10 10.58 11.84
CA SER A 140 -1.22 9.93 11.79
C SER A 140 -1.20 8.52 11.20
N ILE A 141 -0.09 8.10 10.58
CA ILE A 141 0.01 6.73 10.05
C ILE A 141 0.00 5.76 11.23
N ARG A 142 -0.85 4.75 11.13
CA ARG A 142 -0.99 3.64 12.08
C ARG A 142 -1.01 2.29 11.38
N CYS A 143 -1.27 2.25 10.08
CA CYS A 143 -1.23 1.03 9.29
C CYS A 143 -0.11 1.14 8.26
N LEU A 144 0.82 0.18 8.29
CA LEU A 144 1.89 0.03 7.32
C LEU A 144 1.74 -1.30 6.61
N ASN A 145 1.72 -1.24 5.28
CA ASN A 145 1.72 -2.43 4.44
C ASN A 145 2.90 -2.37 3.48
N PHE A 146 3.79 -3.35 3.55
CA PHE A 146 4.91 -3.52 2.63
C PHE A 146 4.59 -4.69 1.70
N ALA A 147 4.14 -4.35 0.51
CA ALA A 147 3.77 -5.32 -0.51
C ALA A 147 4.97 -5.64 -1.41
N HIS A 148 5.05 -6.90 -1.84
CA HIS A 148 6.09 -7.38 -2.76
C HIS A 148 7.52 -7.26 -2.24
N TYR A 149 7.69 -7.24 -0.91
CA TYR A 149 9.01 -7.22 -0.28
C TYR A 149 9.18 -8.07 0.95
N THR A 150 10.38 -8.62 1.05
CA THR A 150 10.83 -9.56 2.05
C THR A 150 11.92 -8.93 2.90
N PHE A 151 11.55 -8.66 4.15
CA PHE A 151 12.44 -8.10 5.14
C PHE A 151 13.47 -9.13 5.59
N ASN A 152 14.72 -8.69 5.63
CA ASN A 152 15.77 -9.35 6.40
C ASN A 152 15.80 -8.80 7.84
N ARG A 153 16.70 -9.39 8.64
CA ARG A 153 16.87 -9.03 10.05
C ARG A 153 17.29 -7.57 10.27
N GLU A 154 18.22 -7.06 9.47
CA GLU A 154 18.71 -5.68 9.60
C GLU A 154 17.58 -4.68 9.34
N GLU A 155 16.75 -4.93 8.32
CA GLU A 155 15.60 -4.09 7.99
C GLU A 155 14.50 -4.16 9.06
N CYS A 156 14.27 -5.33 9.64
CA CYS A 156 13.38 -5.46 10.79
C CYS A 156 13.89 -4.62 11.97
N GLU A 157 15.19 -4.68 12.26
CA GLU A 157 15.82 -3.86 13.30
C GLU A 157 15.68 -2.36 13.00
N ILE A 158 15.90 -1.92 11.75
CA ILE A 158 15.71 -0.52 11.37
C ILE A 158 14.23 -0.10 11.51
N LEU A 159 13.29 -0.92 11.03
CA LEU A 159 11.86 -0.65 11.15
C LEU A 159 11.45 -0.51 12.61
N ILE A 160 11.95 -1.37 13.49
CA ILE A 160 11.70 -1.30 14.93
C ILE A 160 12.12 0.06 15.50
N HIS A 161 13.27 0.60 15.10
CA HIS A 161 13.76 1.88 15.61
C HIS A 161 13.20 3.10 14.87
N SER A 162 12.49 2.89 13.75
CA SER A 162 11.89 3.96 12.96
C SER A 162 10.71 4.63 13.66
N GLN A 163 10.45 5.89 13.31
CA GLN A 163 9.29 6.61 13.84
C GLN A 163 7.96 5.99 13.38
N LEU A 164 7.90 5.53 12.13
CA LEU A 164 6.72 4.87 11.58
C LEU A 164 6.46 3.54 12.29
N GLY A 165 7.49 2.69 12.44
CA GLY A 165 7.38 1.42 13.15
C GLY A 165 6.89 1.63 14.58
N GLN A 166 7.51 2.54 15.34
CA GLN A 166 7.13 2.80 16.73
C GLN A 166 5.69 3.32 16.91
N LYS A 167 5.08 3.90 15.88
CA LYS A 167 3.69 4.38 15.90
C LYS A 167 2.70 3.42 15.24
N CYS A 168 3.20 2.40 14.58
CA CYS A 168 2.39 1.44 13.84
C CYS A 168 1.53 0.62 14.81
N GLU A 169 0.24 0.52 14.52
CA GLU A 169 -0.71 -0.35 15.19
C GLU A 169 -1.00 -1.61 14.36
N VAL A 170 -0.96 -1.49 13.03
CA VAL A 170 -1.21 -2.60 12.09
C VAL A 170 -0.05 -2.70 11.11
N LEU A 171 0.69 -3.79 11.15
CA LEU A 171 1.82 -4.02 10.26
C LEU A 171 1.56 -5.22 9.36
N MET A 172 1.85 -5.07 8.07
CA MET A 172 1.80 -6.14 7.08
C MET A 172 3.12 -6.19 6.32
N LEU A 173 3.79 -7.34 6.32
CA LEU A 173 5.08 -7.51 5.66
C LEU A 173 5.39 -8.98 5.37
N SER A 174 6.40 -9.24 4.53
CA SER A 174 6.98 -10.57 4.33
C SER A 174 8.35 -10.67 5.02
N ILE A 175 8.68 -11.84 5.57
CA ILE A 175 9.97 -12.11 6.27
C ILE A 175 10.45 -13.53 5.97
N LYS A 176 11.75 -13.75 6.21
CA LYS A 176 12.40 -15.07 6.08
C LYS A 176 12.56 -15.81 7.41
N HIS A 177 12.76 -15.10 8.52
CA HIS A 177 13.10 -15.72 9.80
C HIS A 177 12.01 -15.48 10.86
N LEU A 178 11.63 -16.55 11.55
CA LEU A 178 10.59 -16.50 12.58
C LEU A 178 10.99 -15.66 13.80
N ASP A 179 12.28 -15.66 14.15
CA ASP A 179 12.78 -14.88 15.29
C ASP A 179 12.55 -13.37 15.10
N ASP A 180 12.53 -12.90 13.85
CA ASP A 180 12.24 -11.50 13.53
C ASP A 180 10.79 -11.13 13.87
N ILE A 181 9.86 -12.10 13.82
CA ILE A 181 8.47 -11.91 14.27
C ILE A 181 8.44 -11.55 15.76
N LEU A 182 9.17 -12.32 16.57
CA LEU A 182 9.19 -12.13 18.02
C LEU A 182 9.84 -10.79 18.36
N GLN A 183 10.88 -10.39 17.63
CA GLN A 183 11.49 -9.08 17.80
C GLN A 183 10.51 -7.95 17.50
N LEU A 184 9.79 -8.04 16.37
CA LEU A 184 8.78 -7.04 15.99
C LEU A 184 7.69 -6.93 17.05
N ILE A 185 7.11 -8.06 17.50
CA ILE A 185 6.06 -8.09 18.53
C ILE A 185 6.55 -7.47 19.85
N ASN A 186 7.77 -7.81 20.28
CA ASN A 186 8.27 -7.37 21.58
C ASN A 186 8.72 -5.91 21.59
N GLN A 187 9.13 -5.35 20.45
CA GLN A 187 9.74 -4.02 20.41
C GLN A 187 8.83 -2.94 19.81
N LEU A 188 7.84 -3.29 18.99
CA LEU A 188 6.83 -2.36 18.47
C LEU A 188 5.69 -2.18 19.46
N ARG A 189 5.86 -1.26 20.41
CA ARG A 189 4.97 -1.10 21.58
C ARG A 189 3.51 -0.77 21.27
N ASN A 190 3.24 -0.17 20.12
CA ASN A 190 1.88 0.20 19.71
C ASN A 190 1.24 -0.85 18.79
N LEU A 191 1.97 -1.90 18.43
CA LEU A 191 1.50 -2.93 17.53
C LEU A 191 0.34 -3.71 18.16
N ARG A 192 -0.77 -3.79 17.42
CA ARG A 192 -1.99 -4.50 17.80
C ARG A 192 -2.31 -5.63 16.85
N SER A 193 -1.90 -5.51 15.60
CA SER A 193 -2.10 -6.53 14.58
C SER A 193 -0.88 -6.64 13.69
N LEU A 194 -0.47 -7.87 13.43
CA LEU A 194 0.64 -8.19 12.54
C LEU A 194 0.17 -9.24 11.54
N LYS A 195 0.24 -8.91 10.25
CA LYS A 195 0.02 -9.85 9.15
C LYS A 195 1.36 -10.20 8.54
N ILE A 196 1.68 -11.48 8.53
CA ILE A 196 3.00 -11.96 8.12
C ILE A 196 2.83 -12.88 6.93
N ARG A 197 3.65 -12.66 5.91
CA ARG A 197 3.93 -13.66 4.88
C ARG A 197 5.32 -14.24 5.12
N LEU A 198 5.38 -15.45 5.65
CA LEU A 198 6.63 -16.17 5.86
C LEU A 198 7.01 -16.87 4.56
N LEU A 199 8.16 -16.52 3.99
CA LEU A 199 8.70 -17.22 2.83
C LEU A 199 9.54 -18.40 3.30
N GLN A 200 9.27 -19.58 2.74
CA GLN A 200 10.14 -20.74 2.93
C GLN A 200 11.29 -20.65 1.93
N ASP A 201 12.52 -20.62 2.44
CA ASP A 201 13.69 -20.87 1.62
C ASP A 201 13.79 -22.37 1.39
N GLU A 202 14.06 -22.83 0.16
CA GLU A 202 14.15 -24.26 -0.16
C GLU A 202 15.25 -24.95 0.67
N ASP A 203 16.25 -24.18 1.10
CA ASP A 203 17.37 -24.66 1.92
C ASP A 203 17.12 -24.57 3.44
N SER A 204 16.04 -23.89 3.89
CA SER A 204 15.74 -23.68 5.31
C SER A 204 14.78 -24.74 5.84
N LEU A 205 15.34 -25.79 6.42
CA LEU A 205 14.64 -26.95 7.01
C LEU A 205 13.79 -26.65 8.26
N LEU A 206 13.60 -25.38 8.65
CA LEU A 206 13.11 -25.05 9.98
C LEU A 206 11.62 -25.30 10.18
N ILE A 207 10.80 -25.16 9.13
CA ILE A 207 9.37 -25.47 9.16
C ILE A 207 8.99 -26.07 7.82
N SER A 208 8.73 -27.37 7.82
CA SER A 208 8.28 -28.16 6.68
C SER A 208 6.75 -28.23 6.56
N SER A 209 6.01 -27.93 7.63
CA SER A 209 4.54 -28.07 7.66
C SER A 209 3.81 -26.98 8.47
N GLU A 210 2.51 -26.82 8.19
CA GLU A 210 1.61 -25.94 8.95
C GLU A 210 1.56 -26.33 10.44
N ASN A 211 1.60 -27.63 10.75
CA ASN A 211 1.58 -28.11 12.14
C ASN A 211 2.81 -27.65 12.90
N GLU A 212 4.00 -27.71 12.29
CA GLU A 212 5.24 -27.23 12.89
C GLU A 212 5.19 -25.71 13.13
N LEU A 213 4.63 -24.94 12.18
CA LEU A 213 4.41 -23.51 12.38
C LEU A 213 3.44 -23.22 13.52
N ASN A 214 2.34 -23.96 13.58
CA ASN A 214 1.34 -23.80 14.64
C ASN A 214 1.92 -24.14 16.02
N GLU A 215 2.68 -25.24 16.12
CA GLU A 215 3.39 -25.61 17.35
C GLU A 215 4.42 -24.56 17.75
N TRP A 216 5.21 -24.07 16.80
CA TRP A 216 6.20 -23.03 17.05
C TRP A 216 5.56 -21.73 17.55
N LEU A 217 4.50 -21.26 16.89
CA LEU A 217 3.76 -20.05 17.27
C LEU A 217 3.12 -20.20 18.65
N THR A 218 2.55 -21.38 18.95
CA THR A 218 1.98 -21.69 20.27
C THR A 218 3.04 -21.65 21.37
N LEU A 219 4.25 -22.12 21.07
CA LEU A 219 5.33 -22.22 22.06
C LEU A 219 6.03 -20.86 22.32
N HIS A 220 6.17 -20.02 21.30
CA HIS A 220 7.03 -18.83 21.37
C HIS A 220 6.28 -17.50 21.41
N LEU A 221 5.02 -17.43 20.94
CA LEU A 221 4.29 -16.18 21.04
C LEU A 221 3.96 -15.84 22.50
N PRO A 222 4.05 -14.56 22.90
CA PRO A 222 3.59 -14.13 24.20
C PRO A 222 2.12 -14.50 24.43
N SER A 223 1.76 -14.86 25.67
CA SER A 223 0.38 -15.26 26.02
C SER A 223 -0.68 -14.17 25.81
N ILE A 224 -0.27 -12.93 25.60
CA ILE A 224 -1.14 -11.80 25.22
C ILE A 224 -1.52 -11.80 23.73
N CYS A 225 -0.89 -12.67 22.94
CA CYS A 225 -1.10 -12.76 21.50
C CYS A 225 -2.09 -13.89 21.18
N ASP A 226 -3.05 -13.59 20.30
CA ASP A 226 -3.82 -14.59 19.56
C ASP A 226 -3.25 -14.69 18.15
N PHE A 227 -3.34 -15.87 17.52
CA PHE A 227 -2.91 -16.00 16.12
C PHE A 227 -3.85 -16.88 15.30
N ARG A 228 -3.82 -16.69 13.98
CA ARG A 228 -4.54 -17.51 13.01
C ARG A 228 -3.73 -17.65 11.73
N ILE A 229 -3.50 -18.90 11.34
CA ILE A 229 -2.89 -19.24 10.06
C ILE A 229 -3.96 -19.16 8.96
N HIS A 230 -3.60 -18.58 7.82
CA HIS A 230 -4.42 -18.49 6.63
C HIS A 230 -3.71 -19.20 5.48
N ASN A 231 -4.28 -20.33 5.06
CA ASN A 231 -3.70 -21.14 4.02
C ASN A 231 -3.87 -20.45 2.66
N GLY A 232 -2.79 -19.85 2.18
CA GLY A 232 -2.64 -19.51 0.77
C GLY A 232 -2.22 -20.77 0.02
N ILE A 233 -2.95 -21.16 -1.02
CA ILE A 233 -2.69 -22.35 -1.86
C ILE A 233 -1.44 -22.14 -2.75
N MET A 234 -0.46 -21.34 -2.31
CA MET A 234 0.75 -20.99 -3.06
C MET A 234 1.94 -21.67 -2.39
N ASN A 235 2.57 -22.59 -3.11
CA ASN A 235 3.39 -23.71 -2.61
C ASN A 235 4.62 -23.41 -1.71
N PHE A 236 4.92 -22.15 -1.35
CA PHE A 236 6.17 -21.80 -0.63
C PHE A 236 6.04 -20.64 0.36
N SER A 237 4.83 -20.29 0.79
CA SER A 237 4.67 -19.25 1.80
C SER A 237 3.47 -19.46 2.70
N TYR A 238 3.65 -19.24 4.00
CA TYR A 238 2.56 -19.19 4.96
C TYR A 238 2.13 -17.75 5.18
N THR A 239 0.83 -17.49 5.18
CA THR A 239 0.29 -16.22 5.66
C THR A 239 -0.39 -16.46 7.00
N PHE A 240 -0.10 -15.64 7.99
CA PHE A 240 -0.81 -15.71 9.27
C PHE A 240 -0.96 -14.32 9.88
N TYR A 241 -1.87 -14.25 10.83
CA TYR A 241 -2.25 -13.04 11.54
C TYR A 241 -1.96 -13.25 13.01
N VAL A 242 -1.37 -12.25 13.64
CA VAL A 242 -1.18 -12.17 15.09
C VAL A 242 -1.90 -10.92 15.59
N TRP A 243 -2.72 -11.07 16.62
CA TRP A 243 -3.40 -9.97 17.31
C TRP A 243 -2.83 -9.85 18.72
N ILE A 244 -2.50 -8.63 19.13
CA ILE A 244 -1.86 -8.32 20.42
C ILE A 244 -2.87 -7.52 21.24
N ARG A 245 -3.17 -8.00 22.44
CA ARG A 245 -4.18 -7.41 23.35
C ARG A 245 -3.60 -6.36 24.28
#